data_AF-F3FU50-F1
#
_entry.id   AF-F3FU50-F1
#
_cell.length_a   1.000
_cell.length_b   1.000
_cell.length_c   1.000
_cell.angle_alpha   90.00
_cell.angle_beta   90.00
_cell.angle_gamma   90.00
#
_symmetry.space_group_name_H-M   'P 1'
#
loop_
_entity.id
_entity.type
_entity.pdbx_description
1 polymer ?
#
loop_
_entity_poly.entity_id
_entity_poly.type
_entity_poly.pdbx_seq_one_letter_code
_entity_poly.pdbx_strand_id
1 'polypeptide(L)'
;MKSIQRRLSLGLIAVMVVVGLVMAQTSLWLFEVGLQRYLESGLRNESENLLVALVRGPAGLQLDDHRLSGAYQRPLSGHYFRMDLPQGHWRSRSLWDFELPP
;
A
#
# COMPACT_ATOMS: atom_id res chain seq x y z
N MET A 1 21.11 -41.19 -36.27
CA MET A 1 19.87 -41.15 -35.45
C MET A 1 19.88 -40.09 -34.32
N LYS A 2 21.00 -39.42 -33.98
CA LYS A 2 21.09 -38.41 -32.88
C LYS A 2 20.51 -37.01 -33.17
N SER A 3 20.13 -36.69 -34.42
CA SER A 3 19.77 -35.32 -34.83
C SER A 3 18.32 -34.93 -34.54
N ILE A 4 17.36 -35.84 -34.79
CA ILE A 4 15.92 -35.57 -34.62
C ILE A 4 15.53 -35.49 -33.15
N GLN A 5 16.00 -36.44 -32.33
CA GLN A 5 15.74 -36.45 -30.88
C GLN A 5 16.28 -35.19 -30.18
N ARG A 6 17.44 -34.68 -30.61
CA ARG A 6 18.05 -33.45 -30.07
C ARG A 6 17.30 -32.19 -30.49
N ARG A 7 16.79 -32.13 -31.73
CA ARG A 7 15.91 -31.03 -32.17
C ARG A 7 14.60 -31.00 -31.39
N LEU A 8 14.02 -32.17 -31.14
CA LEU A 8 12.77 -32.28 -30.39
C LEU A 8 12.95 -31.88 -28.92
N SER A 9 14.04 -32.31 -28.27
CA SER A 9 14.33 -31.92 -26.87
C SER A 9 14.61 -30.43 -26.73
N LEU A 10 15.33 -29.83 -27.68
CA LEU A 10 15.58 -28.37 -27.70
C LEU A 10 14.29 -27.58 -27.87
N GLY A 11 13.38 -28.02 -28.75
CA GLY A 11 12.07 -27.42 -28.91
C GLY A 11 11.25 -27.48 -27.63
N LEU A 12 11.24 -28.64 -26.96
CA LEU A 12 10.51 -28.81 -25.69
C LEU A 12 11.07 -27.89 -24.58
N ILE A 13 12.39 -27.83 -24.42
CA ILE A 13 13.03 -26.96 -23.43
C ILE A 13 12.73 -25.50 -23.74
N ALA A 14 12.81 -25.09 -25.01
CA ALA A 14 12.50 -23.72 -25.41
C ALA A 14 11.05 -23.35 -25.07
N VAL A 15 10.09 -24.24 -25.37
CA VAL A 15 8.68 -24.02 -25.02
C VAL A 15 8.49 -23.93 -23.51
N MET A 16 9.11 -24.82 -22.73
CA MET A 16 9.03 -24.75 -21.27
C MET A 16 9.58 -23.44 -20.71
N VAL A 17 10.72 -22.97 -21.22
CA VAL A 17 11.31 -21.69 -20.81
C VAL A 17 10.40 -20.53 -21.16
N VAL A 18 9.84 -20.52 -22.38
CA VAL A 18 8.91 -19.47 -22.82
C VAL A 18 7.65 -19.45 -21.94
N VAL A 19 7.05 -20.60 -21.67
CA VAL A 19 5.88 -20.70 -20.79
C VAL A 19 6.22 -20.24 -19.37
N GLY A 20 7.37 -20.65 -18.83
CA GLY A 20 7.85 -20.22 -17.53
C GLY A 20 8.04 -18.70 -17.44
N LEU A 21 8.64 -18.09 -18.47
CA LEU A 21 8.81 -16.65 -18.57
C LEU A 21 7.46 -15.92 -18.63
N VAL A 22 6.51 -16.42 -19.44
CA VAL A 22 5.17 -15.84 -19.54
C VAL A 22 4.45 -15.89 -18.19
N MET A 23 4.51 -17.03 -17.48
CA MET A 23 3.91 -17.15 -16.15
C MET A 23 4.57 -16.20 -15.15
N ALA A 24 5.89 -16.14 -15.11
CA ALA A 24 6.63 -15.25 -14.22
C ALA A 24 6.27 -13.78 -14.48
N GLN A 25 6.30 -13.36 -15.75
CA GLN A 25 5.96 -11.99 -16.15
C GLN A 25 4.51 -11.62 -15.79
N THR A 26 3.57 -12.53 -16.04
CA THR A 26 2.15 -12.31 -15.73
C THR A 26 1.94 -12.21 -14.22
N SER A 27 2.62 -13.04 -13.43
CA SER A 27 2.56 -13.01 -11.97
C SER A 27 3.08 -11.69 -11.40
N LEU A 28 4.21 -11.19 -11.93
CA LEU A 28 4.78 -9.91 -11.51
C LEU A 28 3.82 -8.76 -11.83
N TRP A 29 3.25 -8.75 -13.05
CA TRP A 29 2.30 -7.73 -13.45
C TRP A 29 1.02 -7.74 -12.60
N LEU A 30 0.46 -8.93 -12.34
CA LEU A 30 -0.72 -9.07 -11.48
C LEU A 30 -0.44 -8.62 -10.05
N PHE A 31 0.74 -8.94 -9.53
CA PHE A 31 1.15 -8.53 -8.20
C PHE A 31 1.23 -7.00 -8.08
N GLU A 32 1.86 -6.35 -9.05
CA GLU A 32 2.01 -4.90 -9.09
C GLU A 32 0.64 -4.19 -9.19
N VAL A 33 -0.21 -4.63 -10.12
CA VAL A 33 -1.56 -4.08 -10.29
C VAL A 33 -2.44 -4.35 -9.06
N GLY A 34 -2.32 -5.53 -8.46
CA GLY A 34 -3.05 -5.88 -7.23
C GLY A 34 -2.63 -5.02 -6.05
N LEU A 35 -1.31 -4.84 -5.86
CA LEU A 35 -0.76 -3.99 -4.81
C LEU A 35 -1.17 -2.54 -5.00
N GLN A 36 -1.09 -2.01 -6.22
CA GLN A 36 -1.48 -0.64 -6.51
C GLN A 36 -2.96 -0.39 -6.17
N ARG A 37 -3.87 -1.29 -6.58
CA ARG A 37 -5.30 -1.17 -6.24
C ARG A 37 -5.57 -1.33 -4.74
N TYR A 38 -4.86 -2.23 -4.08
CA TYR A 38 -4.96 -2.41 -2.62
C TYR A 38 -4.49 -1.17 -1.87
N LEU A 39 -3.36 -0.58 -2.28
CA LEU A 39 -2.85 0.66 -1.71
C LEU A 39 -3.78 1.83 -2.00
N GLU A 40 -4.28 1.98 -3.22
CA GLU A 40 -5.19 3.06 -3.59
C GLU A 40 -6.51 2.99 -2.81
N SER A 41 -7.14 1.82 -2.76
CA SER A 41 -8.36 1.62 -1.98
C SER A 41 -8.12 1.78 -0.48
N GLY A 42 -7.01 1.26 0.03
CA GLY A 42 -6.59 1.44 1.42
C GLY A 42 -6.41 2.92 1.78
N LEU A 43 -5.62 3.66 1.00
CA LEU A 43 -5.39 5.09 1.21
C LEU A 43 -6.68 5.91 1.09
N ARG A 44 -7.57 5.55 0.16
CA ARG A 44 -8.87 6.21 0.01
C ARG A 44 -9.74 6.01 1.24
N ASN A 45 -9.88 4.77 1.68
CA ASN A 45 -10.69 4.41 2.85
C ASN A 45 -10.12 5.07 4.11
N GLU A 46 -8.79 5.11 4.22
CA GLU A 46 -8.09 5.70 5.33
C GLU A 46 -8.26 7.22 5.39
N SER A 47 -8.19 7.89 4.23
CA SER A 47 -8.45 9.32 4.09
C SER A 47 -9.90 9.67 4.46
N GLU A 48 -10.86 8.83 4.05
CA GLU A 48 -12.27 9.01 4.39
C GLU A 48 -12.52 8.84 5.90
N ASN A 49 -11.86 7.86 6.53
CA ASN A 49 -11.93 7.64 7.97
C ASN A 49 -11.36 8.85 8.76
N LEU A 50 -10.23 9.40 8.30
CA LEU A 50 -9.65 10.62 8.86
C LEU A 50 -10.57 11.85 8.67
N LEU A 51 -11.23 11.95 7.51
CA LEU A 51 -12.17 13.05 7.22
C LEU A 51 -13.41 12.99 8.13
N VAL A 52 -13.92 11.79 8.41
CA VAL A 52 -15.05 11.58 9.33
C VAL A 52 -14.67 11.92 10.77
N ALA A 53 -13.43 11.69 11.17
CA ALA A 53 -12.92 12.04 12.48
C ALA A 53 -12.58 13.54 12.64
N LEU A 54 -12.63 14.31 11.55
CA LEU A 54 -12.43 15.76 11.52
C LEU A 54 -13.72 16.46 11.99
N VAL A 55 -13.66 17.10 13.16
CA VAL A 55 -14.79 17.78 13.80
C VAL A 55 -14.47 19.27 13.95
N ARG A 56 -15.45 20.14 13.77
CA ARG A 56 -15.27 21.58 13.98
C ARG A 56 -15.42 21.88 15.48
N GLY A 57 -14.31 22.05 16.17
CA GLY A 57 -14.23 22.37 17.59
C GLY A 57 -14.23 23.88 17.89
N PRO A 58 -14.22 24.27 19.18
CA PRO A 58 -14.33 25.66 19.61
C PRO A 58 -13.14 26.56 19.22
N ALA A 59 -12.01 25.98 18.81
CA ALA A 59 -10.83 26.71 18.30
C ALA A 59 -10.57 26.53 16.79
N GLY A 60 -11.50 25.91 16.05
CA GLY A 60 -11.36 25.64 14.60
C GLY A 60 -11.58 24.18 14.24
N LEU A 61 -11.04 23.73 13.09
CA LEU A 61 -11.02 22.29 12.77
C LEU A 61 -10.14 21.55 13.80
N GLN A 62 -10.68 20.49 14.40
CA GLN A 62 -10.00 19.63 15.37
C GLN A 62 -10.26 18.17 14.99
N LEU A 63 -9.33 17.29 15.34
CA LEU A 63 -9.53 15.85 15.18
C LEU A 63 -10.12 15.31 16.48
N ASP A 64 -11.27 14.67 16.40
CA ASP A 64 -11.90 14.03 17.56
C ASP A 64 -11.25 12.67 17.80
N ASP A 65 -10.35 12.60 18.80
CA ASP A 65 -9.63 11.39 19.20
C ASP A 65 -10.58 10.23 19.55
N HIS A 66 -11.84 10.49 19.91
CA HIS A 66 -12.85 9.46 20.16
C HIS A 66 -13.46 8.87 18.89
N ARG A 67 -13.40 9.59 17.76
CA ARG A 67 -13.85 9.11 16.44
C ARG A 67 -12.72 8.62 15.56
N LEU A 68 -11.47 8.86 15.98
CA LEU A 68 -10.30 8.28 15.33
C LEU A 68 -10.37 6.75 15.40
N SER A 69 -10.12 6.10 14.26
CA SER A 69 -10.03 4.64 14.23
C SER A 69 -8.94 4.19 15.21
N GLY A 70 -9.25 3.18 16.04
CA GLY A 70 -8.29 2.67 17.05
C GLY A 70 -6.97 2.16 16.45
N ALA A 71 -6.89 2.02 15.13
CA ALA A 71 -5.66 1.74 14.40
C ALA A 71 -4.60 2.84 14.59
N TYR A 72 -4.99 4.11 14.68
CA TYR A 72 -4.05 5.22 14.90
C TYR A 72 -3.54 5.34 16.33
N GLN A 73 -4.25 4.75 17.29
CA GLN A 73 -3.87 4.73 18.69
C GLN A 73 -2.92 3.56 19.01
N ARG A 74 -2.85 2.55 18.13
CA ARG A 74 -1.95 1.40 18.30
C ARG A 74 -0.54 1.75 17.80
N PRO A 75 0.50 1.56 18.63
CA PRO A 75 1.88 1.69 18.16
C PRO A 75 2.17 0.65 17.06
N LEU A 76 2.96 1.03 16.05
CA LEU A 76 3.34 0.20 14.91
C LEU A 76 2.16 -0.31 14.04
N SER A 77 1.04 0.41 14.01
CA SER A 77 -0.10 0.03 13.15
C SER A 77 0.17 0.20 11.65
N GLY A 78 1.25 0.90 11.27
CA GLY A 78 1.54 1.23 9.87
C GLY A 78 0.69 2.36 9.29
N HIS A 79 -0.22 2.94 10.09
CA HIS A 79 -1.10 4.04 9.69
C HIS A 79 -0.64 5.33 10.38
N TYR A 80 -0.22 6.30 9.58
CA TYR A 80 0.40 7.54 10.03
C TYR A 80 -0.28 8.74 9.38
N PHE A 81 -0.65 9.74 10.19
CA PHE A 81 -1.15 11.01 9.68
C PHE A 81 -0.44 12.18 10.38
N ARG A 82 -0.28 13.25 9.61
CA ARG A 82 0.16 14.57 10.07
C ARG A 82 -0.81 15.59 9.49
N MET A 83 -1.32 16.49 10.32
CA MET A 83 -2.11 17.62 9.88
C MET A 83 -1.44 18.91 10.34
N ASP A 84 -1.12 19.76 9.37
CA ASP A 84 -0.55 21.07 9.64
C ASP A 84 -1.66 22.12 9.60
N LEU A 85 -2.06 22.62 10.78
CA LEU A 85 -2.99 23.73 10.89
C LEU A 85 -2.24 25.03 11.21
N PRO A 86 -2.79 26.21 10.85
CA PRO A 86 -2.19 27.51 11.17
C PRO A 86 -1.93 27.74 12.66
N GLN A 87 -2.60 26.97 13.52
CA GLN A 87 -2.59 27.12 14.98
C GLN A 87 -1.82 25.99 15.69
N GLY A 88 -1.25 25.02 14.96
CA GLY A 88 -0.48 23.92 15.53
C GLY A 88 -0.45 22.67 14.66
N HIS A 89 0.54 21.81 14.90
CA HIS A 89 0.72 20.54 14.21
C HIS A 89 0.08 19.40 15.02
N TRP A 90 -0.80 18.62 14.39
CA TRP A 90 -1.37 17.41 14.99
C TRP A 90 -0.73 16.18 14.35
N ARG A 91 -0.16 15.30 15.17
CA ARG A 91 0.44 14.03 14.73
C ARG A 91 -0.28 12.83 15.33
N SER A 92 -0.36 11.75 14.57
CA SER A 92 -0.73 10.45 15.13
C SER A 92 0.19 10.06 16.29
N ARG A 93 -0.35 9.42 17.34
CA ARG A 93 0.47 8.85 18.43
C ARG A 93 1.24 7.60 17.99
N SER A 94 0.90 7.00 16.84
CA SER A 94 1.66 5.91 16.23
C SER A 94 3.03 6.36 15.67
N LEU A 95 3.23 7.67 15.45
CA LEU A 95 4.38 8.30 14.75
C LEU A 95 5.61 8.52 15.65
N TRP A 96 5.88 7.56 16.55
CA TRP A 96 6.91 7.62 17.61
C TRP A 96 8.20 8.31 17.14
N ASP A 97 8.43 9.54 17.63
CA ASP A 97 9.56 10.45 17.33
C ASP A 97 10.05 10.55 15.88
N PHE A 98 9.25 10.08 14.92
CA PHE A 98 9.53 10.17 13.50
C PHE A 98 8.83 11.41 12.96
N GLU A 99 9.55 12.27 12.26
CA GLU A 99 8.95 13.41 11.58
C GLU A 99 8.79 13.06 10.11
N LEU A 100 7.54 13.09 9.61
CA LEU A 100 7.31 13.01 8.18
C LEU A 100 7.89 14.27 7.52
N PRO A 101 8.78 14.12 6.52
CA PRO A 101 9.27 15.26 5.76
C PRO A 101 8.09 15.96 5.06
N PRO A 102 8.14 17.30 4.93
CA PRO A 102 7.09 18.11 4.32
C PRO A 102 6.91 17.84 2.83
#